data_AF-A0A0F9L4S5-F1
#
_entry.id   AF-A0A0F9L4S5-F1
#
_cell.length_a   1.000
_cell.length_b   1.000
_cell.length_c   1.000
_cell.angle_alpha   90.00
_cell.angle_beta   90.00
_cell.angle_gamma   90.00
#
_symmetry.space_group_name_H-M   'P 1'
#
loop_
_entity.id
_entity.type
_entity.pdbx_description
1 polymer ?
#
loop_
_entity_poly.entity_id
_entity_poly.type
_entity_poly.pdbx_seq_one_letter_code
_entity_poly.pdbx_strand_id
1 'polypeptide(L)'
;MVNKKIKKKLKLTVLMFLGIFIINYELYPLVSSNSNYTLPLENGSQIYEVIYYDEEAWKDTINVTSNPTYWFGGESDTIGTKSKTTVLGVGEGGSSTMTMFSRLFFSWFDVNSSILWDYGYDQSYFFSNYPNDYNLWTPKLTFWPFGTAPFDNYSNYIHPSFSSFLFREPLDFQSILNDYNDFAAVVNNDTALQTINFSMPIFSGDDFLWHFILDRYVMVNPINNYLTEVINALECENVSVHENKITFMRFGEKAYIMEFTYNSRGSLDNVIVKNNDNNLIYKITSSNLKFVVYIIIGVSLGAVLGLIGFSFYRKRKLTSLLKSNLKNV
;
A
#
# COMPACT_ATOMS: atom_id res chain seq x y z
N MET A 1 -40.98 -12.93 41.55
CA MET A 1 -40.38 -13.96 40.66
C MET A 1 -39.99 -13.43 39.26
N VAL A 2 -40.72 -12.47 38.68
CA VAL A 2 -40.47 -11.88 37.35
C VAL A 2 -39.09 -11.18 37.22
N ASN A 3 -38.64 -10.47 38.26
CA ASN A 3 -37.37 -9.72 38.23
C ASN A 3 -36.11 -10.60 38.13
N LYS A 4 -36.17 -11.86 38.60
CA LYS A 4 -35.05 -12.82 38.54
C LYS A 4 -34.88 -13.37 37.12
N LYS A 5 -35.97 -13.58 36.37
CA LYS A 5 -35.96 -14.07 34.99
C LYS A 5 -35.40 -13.03 34.01
N ILE A 6 -35.73 -11.74 34.19
CA ILE A 6 -35.23 -10.64 33.34
C ILE A 6 -33.72 -10.44 33.50
N LYS A 7 -33.19 -10.45 34.74
CA LYS A 7 -31.73 -10.37 35.00
C LYS A 7 -30.95 -11.54 34.37
N LYS A 8 -31.54 -12.74 34.33
CA LYS A 8 -30.90 -13.94 33.75
C LYS A 8 -30.82 -13.85 32.22
N LYS A 9 -31.87 -13.35 31.55
CA LYS A 9 -31.87 -13.10 30.09
C LYS A 9 -30.84 -12.04 29.70
N LEU A 10 -30.78 -10.92 30.44
CA LEU A 10 -29.82 -9.83 30.15
C LEU A 10 -28.35 -10.31 30.28
N LYS A 11 -28.03 -11.08 31.33
CA LYS A 11 -26.69 -11.68 31.49
C LYS A 11 -26.33 -12.62 30.35
N LEU A 12 -27.27 -13.43 29.88
CA LEU A 12 -27.04 -14.39 28.78
C LEU A 12 -26.79 -13.66 27.45
N THR A 13 -27.54 -12.59 27.17
CA THR A 13 -27.35 -11.77 25.96
C THR A 13 -25.99 -11.07 25.97
N VAL A 14 -25.58 -10.49 27.10
CA VAL A 14 -24.25 -9.87 27.25
C VAL A 14 -23.13 -10.90 27.10
N LEU A 15 -23.29 -12.10 27.67
CA LEU A 15 -22.30 -13.18 27.53
C LEU A 15 -22.17 -13.67 26.08
N MET A 16 -23.30 -13.72 25.35
CA MET A 16 -23.33 -14.15 23.96
C MET A 16 -22.66 -13.11 23.05
N PHE A 17 -22.88 -11.81 23.29
CA PHE A 17 -22.14 -10.75 22.59
C PHE A 17 -20.65 -10.76 22.93
N LEU A 18 -20.25 -10.96 24.19
CA LEU A 18 -18.84 -11.14 24.55
C LEU A 18 -18.21 -12.36 23.87
N GLY A 19 -18.95 -13.48 23.78
CA GLY A 19 -18.49 -14.68 23.08
C GLY A 19 -18.28 -14.44 21.57
N ILE A 20 -19.16 -13.67 20.92
CA ILE A 20 -19.01 -13.29 19.51
C ILE A 20 -17.79 -12.38 19.30
N PHE A 21 -17.49 -11.51 20.27
CA PHE A 21 -16.28 -10.68 20.24
C PHE A 21 -15.00 -11.50 20.47
N ILE A 22 -15.03 -12.49 21.37
CA ILE A 22 -13.87 -13.36 21.66
C ILE A 22 -13.59 -14.31 20.49
N ILE A 23 -14.63 -14.90 19.88
CA ILE A 23 -14.47 -15.82 18.73
C ILE A 23 -13.97 -15.08 17.47
N ASN A 24 -14.29 -13.79 17.31
CA ASN A 24 -13.75 -12.98 16.21
C ASN A 24 -12.32 -12.46 16.43
N TYR A 25 -11.79 -12.53 17.65
CA TYR A 25 -10.50 -11.91 17.97
C TYR A 25 -9.29 -12.86 17.83
N GLU A 26 -9.47 -14.18 17.90
CA GLU A 26 -8.35 -15.13 18.00
C GLU A 26 -8.43 -16.37 17.11
N LEU A 27 -8.77 -16.20 15.83
CA LEU A 27 -8.38 -17.18 14.81
C LEU A 27 -7.44 -16.51 13.80
N TYR A 28 -6.39 -15.88 14.31
CA TYR A 28 -5.17 -15.69 13.53
C TYR A 28 -4.55 -17.07 13.32
N PRO A 29 -4.37 -17.53 12.08
CA PRO A 29 -3.59 -18.73 11.87
C PRO A 29 -2.14 -18.39 12.24
N LEU A 30 -1.65 -19.01 13.31
CA LEU A 30 -0.22 -19.20 13.58
C LEU A 30 0.33 -20.09 12.46
N VAL A 31 0.53 -19.49 11.28
CA VAL A 31 1.35 -20.08 10.22
C VAL A 31 2.77 -19.70 10.56
N SER A 32 3.60 -20.68 10.89
CA SER A 32 5.04 -20.52 10.98
C SER A 32 5.56 -20.08 9.61
N SER A 33 5.82 -18.78 9.45
CA SER A 33 6.56 -18.24 8.31
C SER A 33 8.05 -18.47 8.54
N ASN A 34 8.75 -19.05 7.57
CA ASN A 34 10.22 -19.15 7.58
C ASN A 34 10.91 -17.78 7.43
N SER A 35 10.16 -16.73 7.10
CA SER A 35 10.67 -15.36 7.03
C SER A 35 10.38 -14.62 8.32
N ASN A 36 11.34 -13.80 8.77
CA ASN A 36 11.19 -12.88 9.91
C ASN A 36 10.18 -11.75 9.65
N TYR A 37 9.66 -11.72 8.42
CA TYR A 37 8.82 -10.69 7.89
C TYR A 37 7.42 -11.22 7.57
N THR A 38 6.43 -10.33 7.67
CA THR A 38 5.03 -10.66 7.38
C THR A 38 4.39 -9.53 6.58
N LEU A 39 3.50 -9.86 5.65
CA LEU A 39 2.72 -8.85 4.93
C LEU A 39 1.42 -8.57 5.71
N PRO A 40 1.32 -7.44 6.44
CA PRO A 40 0.20 -7.16 7.37
C PRO A 40 -1.09 -6.70 6.66
N LEU A 41 -1.27 -7.02 5.38
CA LEU A 41 -2.39 -6.52 4.60
C LEU A 41 -3.69 -7.25 4.97
N GLU A 42 -4.69 -6.47 5.34
CA GLU A 42 -6.05 -6.94 5.55
C GLU A 42 -6.95 -6.55 4.37
N ASN A 43 -8.00 -7.34 4.15
CA ASN A 43 -9.05 -6.96 3.21
C ASN A 43 -9.67 -5.62 3.60
N GLY A 44 -9.80 -4.73 2.62
CA GLY A 44 -10.33 -3.39 2.83
C GLY A 44 -9.88 -2.42 1.75
N SER A 45 -10.48 -1.23 1.77
CA SER A 45 -10.17 -0.16 0.82
C SER A 45 -9.43 0.98 1.50
N GLN A 46 -8.41 1.47 0.82
CA GLN A 46 -7.71 2.72 1.10
C GLN A 46 -8.08 3.73 0.01
N ILE A 47 -8.43 4.95 0.41
CA ILE A 47 -8.66 6.07 -0.51
C ILE A 47 -7.47 7.00 -0.37
N TYR A 48 -6.87 7.38 -1.48
CA TYR A 48 -5.81 8.38 -1.53
C TYR A 48 -6.36 9.66 -2.14
N GLU A 49 -5.93 10.80 -1.61
CA GLU A 49 -6.37 12.13 -2.04
C GLU A 49 -5.16 13.04 -2.23
N VAL A 50 -5.13 13.75 -3.35
CA VAL A 50 -4.16 14.82 -3.60
C VAL A 50 -4.61 16.03 -2.79
N ILE A 51 -3.87 16.37 -1.74
CA ILE A 51 -4.25 17.50 -0.85
C ILE A 51 -3.41 18.75 -1.07
N TYR A 52 -2.31 18.64 -1.84
CA TYR A 52 -1.47 19.77 -2.20
C TYR A 52 -0.69 19.47 -3.49
N TYR A 53 -0.61 20.47 -4.36
CA TYR A 53 0.25 20.45 -5.54
C TYR A 53 0.60 21.89 -5.94
N ASP A 54 1.89 22.17 -6.07
CA ASP A 54 2.45 23.39 -6.64
C ASP A 54 3.10 23.06 -7.98
N GLU A 55 2.41 23.40 -9.07
CA GLU A 55 2.85 23.11 -10.44
C GLU A 55 4.12 23.87 -10.83
N GLU A 56 4.25 25.13 -10.38
CA GLU A 56 5.43 25.94 -10.70
C GLU A 56 6.66 25.38 -9.99
N ALA A 57 6.54 25.05 -8.70
CA ALA A 57 7.62 24.42 -7.95
C ALA A 57 7.98 23.03 -8.48
N TRP A 58 7.00 22.26 -8.96
CA TRP A 58 7.25 20.97 -9.61
C TRP A 58 8.09 21.13 -10.87
N LYS A 59 7.70 22.05 -11.77
CA LYS A 59 8.43 22.28 -13.02
C LYS A 59 9.83 22.85 -12.78
N ASP A 60 9.99 23.73 -11.78
CA ASP A 60 11.28 24.33 -11.44
C ASP A 60 12.25 23.37 -10.72
N THR A 61 11.73 22.35 -10.03
CA THR A 61 12.56 21.45 -9.20
C THR A 61 12.70 20.05 -9.81
N ILE A 62 11.62 19.47 -10.32
CA ILE A 62 11.57 18.07 -10.75
C ILE A 62 11.83 17.95 -12.24
N ASN A 63 10.90 18.44 -13.07
CA ASN A 63 11.03 18.34 -14.52
C ASN A 63 10.00 19.25 -15.19
N VAL A 64 10.46 20.11 -16.11
CA VAL A 64 9.60 21.06 -16.86
C VAL A 64 8.53 20.36 -17.70
N THR A 65 8.81 19.15 -18.19
CA THR A 65 7.94 18.39 -19.10
C THR A 65 7.15 17.29 -18.40
N SER A 66 7.23 17.15 -17.08
CA SER A 66 6.47 16.14 -16.33
C SER A 66 5.54 16.78 -15.29
N ASN A 67 4.67 15.95 -14.73
CA ASN A 67 3.78 16.29 -13.63
C ASN A 67 3.52 15.01 -12.79
N PRO A 68 2.78 15.08 -11.68
CA PRO A 68 2.49 13.90 -10.85
C PRO A 68 1.79 12.74 -11.58
N THR A 69 1.10 13.00 -12.70
CA THR A 69 0.39 11.95 -13.46
C THR A 69 1.32 10.90 -14.05
N TYR A 70 2.58 11.24 -14.28
CA TYR A 70 3.60 10.29 -14.74
C TYR A 70 3.95 9.24 -13.69
N TRP A 71 3.77 9.56 -12.40
CA TRP A 71 4.09 8.64 -11.31
C TRP A 71 2.85 7.95 -10.74
N PHE A 72 1.73 8.66 -10.64
CA PHE A 72 0.54 8.16 -9.96
C PHE A 72 -0.65 7.90 -10.88
N GLY A 73 -0.54 8.27 -12.17
CA GLY A 73 -1.60 8.13 -13.16
C GLY A 73 -2.82 9.02 -12.91
N GLY A 74 -3.80 8.94 -13.81
CA GLY A 74 -5.07 9.67 -13.70
C GLY A 74 -4.88 11.19 -13.60
N GLU A 75 -5.79 11.84 -12.88
CA GLU A 75 -5.78 13.30 -12.61
C GLU A 75 -5.01 13.64 -11.31
N SER A 76 -3.88 12.96 -11.06
CA SER A 76 -3.09 13.13 -9.83
C SER A 76 -2.34 14.47 -9.73
N ASP A 77 -2.36 15.28 -10.78
CA ASP A 77 -1.91 16.68 -10.82
C ASP A 77 -3.00 17.68 -10.41
N THR A 78 -4.17 17.23 -9.98
CA THR A 78 -5.28 18.10 -9.58
C THR A 78 -5.60 17.92 -8.09
N ILE A 79 -5.63 19.01 -7.32
CA ILE A 79 -5.97 18.97 -5.89
C ILE A 79 -7.42 18.51 -5.71
N GLY A 80 -7.64 17.60 -4.76
CA GLY A 80 -8.94 17.03 -4.40
C GLY A 80 -9.33 15.79 -5.20
N THR A 81 -8.54 15.39 -6.20
CA THR A 81 -8.77 14.12 -6.90
C THR A 81 -8.45 12.93 -6.00
N LYS A 82 -9.19 11.85 -6.21
CA LYS A 82 -9.11 10.67 -5.35
C LYS A 82 -8.86 9.41 -6.14
N SER A 83 -8.00 8.55 -5.63
CA SER A 83 -7.84 7.17 -6.09
C SER A 83 -8.27 6.21 -4.99
N LYS A 84 -8.54 4.97 -5.37
CA LYS A 84 -8.93 3.91 -4.42
C LYS A 84 -8.14 2.66 -4.73
N THR A 85 -7.60 2.04 -3.69
CA THR A 85 -7.06 0.68 -3.77
C THR A 85 -7.82 -0.21 -2.81
N THR A 86 -8.22 -1.39 -3.26
CA THR A 86 -8.88 -2.40 -2.42
C THR A 86 -8.05 -3.66 -2.39
N VAL A 87 -7.66 -4.08 -1.19
CA VAL A 87 -7.01 -5.36 -0.94
C VAL A 87 -8.09 -6.43 -0.88
N LEU A 88 -7.98 -7.45 -1.74
CA LEU A 88 -8.87 -8.61 -1.78
C LEU A 88 -8.28 -9.82 -1.04
N GLY A 89 -6.97 -9.85 -0.87
CA GLY A 89 -6.24 -10.88 -0.15
C GLY A 89 -4.76 -10.89 -0.53
N VAL A 90 -4.00 -11.81 0.05
CA VAL A 90 -2.57 -12.01 -0.24
C VAL A 90 -2.37 -13.44 -0.71
N GLY A 91 -1.73 -13.58 -1.87
CA GLY A 91 -1.21 -14.85 -2.37
C GLY A 91 0.25 -15.04 -2.00
N GLU A 92 0.69 -16.29 -2.00
CA GLU A 92 2.04 -16.72 -1.72
C GLU A 92 2.53 -17.61 -2.87
N GLY A 93 3.75 -17.40 -3.36
CA GLY A 93 4.29 -18.20 -4.45
C GLY A 93 5.70 -17.82 -4.86
N GLY A 94 6.27 -18.61 -5.76
CA GLY A 94 7.56 -18.35 -6.40
C GLY A 94 7.41 -17.68 -7.76
N SER A 95 8.48 -17.05 -8.24
CA SER A 95 8.58 -16.52 -9.59
C SER A 95 10.00 -16.65 -10.10
N SER A 96 10.16 -17.04 -11.36
CA SER A 96 11.46 -17.11 -12.02
C SER A 96 12.03 -15.73 -12.36
N THR A 97 13.34 -15.66 -12.58
CA THR A 97 14.04 -14.45 -13.04
C THR A 97 13.41 -13.83 -14.29
N MET A 98 13.10 -14.61 -15.31
CA MET A 98 12.45 -14.10 -16.53
C MET A 98 11.12 -13.40 -16.23
N THR A 99 10.32 -14.00 -15.34
CA THR A 99 9.03 -13.41 -14.94
C THR A 99 9.24 -12.14 -14.14
N MET A 100 10.27 -12.08 -13.29
CA MET A 100 10.65 -10.87 -12.55
C MET A 100 11.17 -9.77 -13.48
N PHE A 101 11.99 -10.10 -14.48
CA PHE A 101 12.44 -9.14 -15.49
C PHE A 101 11.27 -8.54 -16.25
N SER A 102 10.32 -9.38 -16.67
CA SER A 102 9.13 -8.92 -17.36
C SER A 102 8.28 -7.97 -16.50
N ARG A 103 8.12 -8.26 -15.21
CA ARG A 103 7.27 -7.48 -14.30
C ARG A 103 7.91 -6.21 -13.75
N LEU A 104 9.24 -6.18 -13.68
CA LEU A 104 10.02 -5.03 -13.21
C LEU A 104 10.56 -4.28 -14.43
N PHE A 105 11.75 -4.64 -14.88
CA PHE A 105 12.50 -3.85 -15.84
C PHE A 105 11.83 -3.72 -17.21
N PHE A 106 11.27 -4.78 -17.77
CA PHE A 106 10.70 -4.68 -19.12
C PHE A 106 9.43 -3.84 -19.13
N SER A 107 8.65 -3.92 -18.05
CA SER A 107 7.46 -3.08 -17.87
C SER A 107 7.81 -1.63 -17.59
N TRP A 108 8.93 -1.33 -16.91
CA TRP A 108 9.33 0.04 -16.60
C TRP A 108 9.85 0.81 -17.80
N PHE A 109 10.44 0.12 -18.77
CA PHE A 109 11.11 0.74 -19.93
C PHE A 109 10.51 0.32 -21.27
N ASP A 110 9.31 -0.26 -21.26
CA ASP A 110 8.61 -0.76 -22.46
C ASP A 110 9.52 -1.60 -23.36
N VAL A 111 10.33 -2.48 -22.74
CA VAL A 111 11.32 -3.29 -23.47
C VAL A 111 10.60 -4.23 -24.42
N ASN A 112 10.95 -4.14 -25.71
CA ASN A 112 10.40 -5.02 -26.72
C ASN A 112 11.02 -6.43 -26.61
N SER A 113 10.37 -7.29 -25.83
CA SER A 113 10.81 -8.67 -25.60
C SER A 113 10.82 -9.53 -26.87
N SER A 114 10.01 -9.22 -27.88
CA SER A 114 10.03 -9.95 -29.15
C SER A 114 11.36 -9.78 -29.89
N ILE A 115 11.94 -8.58 -29.87
CA ILE A 115 13.28 -8.34 -30.42
C ILE A 115 14.32 -9.17 -29.66
N LEU A 116 14.27 -9.20 -28.32
CA LEU A 116 15.20 -10.01 -27.54
C LEU A 116 15.13 -11.51 -27.93
N TRP A 117 13.91 -12.03 -28.13
CA TRP A 117 13.70 -13.43 -28.50
C TRP A 117 14.22 -13.76 -29.90
N ASP A 118 14.00 -12.87 -30.87
CA ASP A 118 14.49 -13.04 -32.25
C ASP A 118 16.04 -13.13 -32.31
N TYR A 119 16.71 -12.57 -31.30
CA TYR A 119 18.17 -12.56 -31.17
C TYR A 119 18.68 -13.63 -30.17
N GLY A 120 17.83 -14.59 -29.78
CA GLY A 120 18.21 -15.75 -28.98
C GLY A 120 18.15 -15.57 -27.46
N TYR A 121 17.67 -14.42 -26.98
CA TYR A 121 17.45 -14.15 -25.55
C TYR A 121 16.03 -14.57 -25.12
N ASP A 122 15.64 -15.79 -25.48
CA ASP A 122 14.33 -16.35 -25.20
C ASP A 122 14.24 -16.98 -23.80
N GLN A 123 13.10 -17.62 -23.51
CA GLN A 123 12.86 -18.29 -22.24
C GLN A 123 13.93 -19.36 -21.91
N SER A 124 14.44 -20.09 -22.90
CA SER A 124 15.46 -21.12 -22.71
C SER A 124 16.80 -20.50 -22.30
N TYR A 125 17.13 -19.34 -22.88
CA TYR A 125 18.31 -18.57 -22.48
C TYR A 125 18.24 -18.16 -21.01
N PHE A 126 17.10 -17.62 -20.56
CA PHE A 126 16.93 -17.24 -19.15
C PHE A 126 17.01 -18.44 -18.21
N PHE A 127 16.37 -19.56 -18.54
CA PHE A 127 16.46 -20.77 -17.70
C PHE A 127 17.88 -21.33 -17.59
N SER A 128 18.71 -21.15 -18.60
CA SER A 128 20.08 -21.67 -18.60
C SER A 128 21.06 -20.76 -17.86
N ASN A 129 20.88 -19.43 -17.94
CA ASN A 129 21.85 -18.45 -17.42
C ASN A 129 21.41 -17.79 -16.12
N TYR A 130 20.12 -17.73 -15.84
CA TYR A 130 19.55 -17.08 -14.64
C TYR A 130 18.48 -17.99 -13.99
N PRO A 131 18.86 -19.15 -13.42
CA PRO A 131 17.94 -20.18 -12.95
C PRO A 131 17.28 -19.87 -11.59
N ASN A 132 17.44 -18.64 -11.08
CA ASN A 132 16.93 -18.26 -9.77
C ASN A 132 15.39 -18.18 -9.75
N ASP A 133 14.83 -18.61 -8.61
CA ASP A 133 13.41 -18.47 -8.28
C ASP A 133 13.29 -17.64 -7.00
N TYR A 134 12.37 -16.68 -7.01
CA TYR A 134 12.18 -15.73 -5.92
C TYR A 134 10.87 -16.00 -5.20
N ASN A 135 10.92 -16.01 -3.87
CA ASN A 135 9.72 -16.19 -3.06
C ASN A 135 9.04 -14.85 -2.81
N LEU A 136 7.75 -14.78 -3.11
CA LEU A 136 7.01 -13.53 -3.13
C LEU A 136 5.76 -13.60 -2.25
N TRP A 137 5.37 -12.42 -1.76
CA TRP A 137 3.97 -12.12 -1.45
C TRP A 137 3.35 -11.41 -2.65
N THR A 138 2.14 -11.83 -3.02
CA THR A 138 1.40 -11.25 -4.15
C THR A 138 0.04 -10.73 -3.66
N PRO A 139 -0.04 -9.49 -3.17
CA PRO A 139 -1.32 -8.86 -2.85
C PRO A 139 -2.23 -8.81 -4.07
N LYS A 140 -3.47 -9.27 -3.90
CA LYS A 140 -4.54 -9.14 -4.89
C LYS A 140 -5.22 -7.80 -4.69
N LEU A 141 -4.97 -6.86 -5.59
CA LEU A 141 -5.47 -5.49 -5.50
C LEU A 141 -6.48 -5.17 -6.61
N THR A 142 -7.47 -4.35 -6.28
CA THR A 142 -8.33 -3.66 -7.25
C THR A 142 -8.06 -2.17 -7.15
N PHE A 143 -7.85 -1.50 -8.28
CA PHE A 143 -7.38 -0.12 -8.32
C PHE A 143 -8.30 0.76 -9.15
N TRP A 144 -8.55 1.97 -8.64
CA TRP A 144 -9.21 3.06 -9.34
C TRP A 144 -8.23 4.23 -9.41
N PRO A 145 -7.93 4.76 -10.60
CA PRO A 145 -6.99 5.88 -10.77
C PRO A 145 -7.52 7.15 -10.11
N PHE A 146 -6.63 8.14 -9.96
CA PHE A 146 -7.01 9.47 -9.47
C PHE A 146 -8.03 10.11 -10.41
N GLY A 147 -9.14 10.58 -9.85
CA GLY A 147 -10.15 11.35 -10.57
C GLY A 147 -11.16 11.99 -9.63
N THR A 148 -12.07 12.76 -10.19
CA THR A 148 -13.16 13.44 -9.46
C THR A 148 -14.48 12.65 -9.45
N ALA A 149 -14.64 11.69 -10.36
CA ALA A 149 -15.84 10.89 -10.45
C ALA A 149 -16.00 9.95 -9.24
N PRO A 150 -17.25 9.65 -8.79
CA PRO A 150 -17.49 8.62 -7.78
C PRO A 150 -16.93 7.26 -8.21
N PHE A 151 -16.35 6.52 -7.27
CA PHE A 151 -15.84 5.18 -7.56
C PHE A 151 -16.97 4.25 -8.01
N ASP A 152 -16.84 3.68 -9.21
CA ASP A 152 -17.72 2.60 -9.66
C ASP A 152 -17.40 1.32 -8.88
N ASN A 153 -18.18 1.06 -7.83
CA ASN A 153 -18.02 -0.10 -6.97
C ASN A 153 -18.46 -1.42 -7.63
N TYR A 154 -19.03 -1.38 -8.83
CA TYR A 154 -19.41 -2.56 -9.62
C TYR A 154 -18.40 -2.88 -10.72
N SER A 155 -17.46 -1.96 -10.98
CA SER A 155 -16.37 -2.23 -11.89
C SER A 155 -15.45 -3.29 -11.28
N ASN A 156 -15.36 -4.45 -11.94
CA ASN A 156 -14.31 -5.45 -11.70
C ASN A 156 -12.99 -4.97 -12.32
N TYR A 157 -12.64 -3.69 -12.14
CA TYR A 157 -11.39 -3.11 -12.64
C TYR A 157 -10.23 -3.63 -11.78
N ILE A 158 -10.00 -4.94 -11.88
CA ILE A 158 -8.74 -5.57 -11.55
C ILE A 158 -7.79 -4.91 -12.54
N HIS A 159 -6.97 -3.96 -12.07
CA HIS A 159 -5.81 -3.60 -12.84
C HIS A 159 -5.09 -4.92 -13.12
N PRO A 160 -4.78 -5.27 -14.37
CA PRO A 160 -3.89 -6.38 -14.67
C PRO A 160 -2.47 -5.95 -14.29
N SER A 161 -2.27 -5.50 -13.05
CA SER A 161 -0.96 -5.28 -12.48
C SER A 161 -0.53 -6.68 -12.06
N PHE A 162 0.09 -7.37 -13.00
CA PHE A 162 1.01 -8.47 -12.72
C PHE A 162 2.16 -8.03 -11.77
N SER A 163 2.20 -6.75 -11.38
CA SER A 163 3.28 -6.11 -10.65
C SER A 163 3.07 -6.00 -9.14
N SER A 164 1.89 -6.17 -8.55
CA SER A 164 1.76 -6.00 -7.08
C SER A 164 2.33 -7.22 -6.32
N PHE A 165 3.65 -7.25 -6.16
CA PHE A 165 4.39 -8.24 -5.38
C PHE A 165 5.46 -7.60 -4.50
N LEU A 166 5.86 -8.33 -3.46
CA LEU A 166 6.98 -8.02 -2.57
C LEU A 166 7.84 -9.28 -2.46
N PHE A 167 9.16 -9.13 -2.56
CA PHE A 167 10.08 -10.21 -2.20
C PHE A 167 9.90 -10.55 -0.72
N ARG A 168 10.16 -11.80 -0.35
CA ARG A 168 10.14 -12.19 1.07
C ARG A 168 11.43 -11.84 1.77
N GLU A 169 12.53 -12.04 1.06
CA GLU A 169 13.87 -11.85 1.59
C GLU A 169 14.49 -10.60 0.98
N PRO A 170 14.99 -9.64 1.78
CA PRO A 170 15.64 -8.44 1.28
C PRO A 170 16.79 -8.67 0.29
N LEU A 171 17.54 -9.78 0.45
CA LEU A 171 18.63 -10.15 -0.46
C LEU A 171 18.17 -10.52 -1.88
N ASP A 172 16.89 -10.84 -2.07
CA ASP A 172 16.34 -11.12 -3.40
C ASP A 172 16.36 -9.84 -4.27
N PHE A 173 16.29 -8.65 -3.68
CA PHE A 173 16.43 -7.38 -4.40
C PHE A 173 17.81 -7.22 -5.03
N GLN A 174 18.86 -7.57 -4.29
CA GLN A 174 20.22 -7.51 -4.81
C GLN A 174 20.43 -8.56 -5.90
N SER A 175 19.93 -9.78 -5.67
CA SER A 175 20.05 -10.88 -6.62
C SER A 175 19.39 -10.55 -7.96
N ILE A 176 18.15 -10.04 -7.95
CA ILE A 176 17.45 -9.70 -9.19
C ILE A 176 18.06 -8.50 -9.92
N LEU A 177 18.59 -7.51 -9.18
CA LEU A 177 19.27 -6.36 -9.78
C LEU A 177 20.58 -6.77 -10.45
N ASN A 178 21.37 -7.61 -9.79
CA ASN A 178 22.63 -8.11 -10.36
C ASN A 178 22.37 -8.94 -11.61
N ASP A 179 21.44 -9.90 -11.54
CA ASP A 179 21.04 -10.72 -12.70
C ASP A 179 20.61 -9.82 -13.88
N TYR A 180 19.84 -8.76 -13.61
CA TYR A 180 19.40 -7.82 -14.64
C TYR A 180 20.54 -7.02 -15.25
N ASN A 181 21.40 -6.43 -14.43
CA ASN A 181 22.51 -5.62 -14.92
C ASN A 181 23.51 -6.47 -15.72
N ASP A 182 23.75 -7.71 -15.30
CA ASP A 182 24.56 -8.68 -16.05
C ASP A 182 23.92 -9.00 -17.40
N PHE A 183 22.62 -9.28 -17.43
CA PHE A 183 21.89 -9.52 -18.69
C PHE A 183 21.89 -8.30 -19.61
N ALA A 184 21.61 -7.12 -19.07
CA ALA A 184 21.62 -5.87 -19.81
C ALA A 184 23.03 -5.60 -20.40
N ALA A 185 24.11 -5.91 -19.66
CA ALA A 185 25.47 -5.82 -20.19
C ALA A 185 25.72 -6.80 -21.34
N VAL A 186 25.20 -8.04 -21.29
CA VAL A 186 25.28 -8.98 -22.41
C VAL A 186 24.58 -8.41 -23.65
N VAL A 187 23.34 -7.94 -23.50
CA VAL A 187 22.56 -7.36 -24.59
C VAL A 187 23.19 -6.10 -25.17
N ASN A 188 23.70 -5.22 -24.31
CA ASN A 188 24.36 -3.98 -24.74
C ASN A 188 25.69 -4.23 -25.48
N ASN A 189 26.30 -5.39 -25.31
CA ASN A 189 27.50 -5.80 -26.03
C ASN A 189 27.21 -6.65 -27.28
N ASP A 190 25.95 -7.00 -27.53
CA ASP A 190 25.54 -7.72 -28.73
C ASP A 190 25.57 -6.80 -29.95
N THR A 191 26.51 -7.04 -30.86
CA THR A 191 26.72 -6.20 -32.05
C THR A 191 25.50 -6.16 -32.97
N ALA A 192 24.70 -7.24 -33.04
CA ALA A 192 23.54 -7.30 -33.89
C ALA A 192 22.39 -6.45 -33.32
N LEU A 193 22.20 -6.47 -32.00
CA LEU A 193 21.24 -5.57 -31.32
C LEU A 193 21.70 -4.10 -31.32
N GLN A 194 23.00 -3.84 -31.19
CA GLN A 194 23.53 -2.48 -31.34
C GLN A 194 23.30 -1.91 -32.74
N THR A 195 23.31 -2.75 -33.78
CA THR A 195 23.06 -2.32 -35.17
C THR A 195 21.65 -1.74 -35.37
N ILE A 196 20.68 -2.16 -34.55
CA ILE A 196 19.30 -1.64 -34.56
C ILE A 196 19.05 -0.61 -33.45
N ASN A 197 20.11 -0.09 -32.81
CA ASN A 197 20.06 0.83 -31.67
C ASN A 197 19.22 0.29 -30.50
N PHE A 198 19.25 -1.02 -30.27
CA PHE A 198 18.62 -1.61 -29.10
C PHE A 198 19.60 -1.59 -27.94
N SER A 199 19.20 -1.00 -26.82
CA SER A 199 19.99 -0.94 -25.59
C SER A 199 19.10 -1.10 -24.37
N MET A 200 19.63 -1.75 -23.35
CA MET A 200 19.01 -1.91 -22.04
C MET A 200 19.63 -0.97 -21.01
N PRO A 201 18.83 -0.32 -20.17
CA PRO A 201 19.37 0.51 -19.09
C PRO A 201 20.11 -0.33 -18.06
N ILE A 202 21.06 0.28 -17.35
CA ILE A 202 21.77 -0.29 -16.19
C ILE A 202 21.35 0.50 -14.96
N PHE A 203 21.04 -0.19 -13.85
CA PHE A 203 20.53 0.43 -12.63
C PHE A 203 21.55 0.44 -11.50
N SER A 204 21.58 1.56 -10.78
CA SER A 204 22.08 1.59 -9.40
C SER A 204 21.05 0.99 -8.44
N GLY A 205 21.47 0.66 -7.22
CA GLY A 205 20.55 0.26 -6.16
C GLY A 205 19.50 1.32 -5.86
N ASP A 206 19.91 2.59 -5.80
CA ASP A 206 19.01 3.74 -5.62
C ASP A 206 17.93 3.82 -6.70
N ASP A 207 18.30 3.68 -7.96
CA ASP A 207 17.36 3.76 -9.08
C ASP A 207 16.42 2.55 -9.11
N PHE A 208 16.94 1.36 -8.82
CA PHE A 208 16.12 0.16 -8.73
C PHE A 208 15.07 0.27 -7.62
N LEU A 209 15.50 0.65 -6.42
CA LEU A 209 14.59 0.81 -5.27
C LEU A 209 13.58 1.93 -5.50
N TRP A 210 13.98 3.02 -6.15
CA TRP A 210 13.08 4.12 -6.52
C TRP A 210 11.92 3.65 -7.40
N HIS A 211 12.20 2.97 -8.51
CA HIS A 211 11.15 2.44 -9.40
C HIS A 211 10.29 1.40 -8.67
N PHE A 212 10.92 0.54 -7.86
CA PHE A 212 10.20 -0.44 -7.08
C PHE A 212 9.22 0.20 -6.08
N ILE A 213 9.64 1.23 -5.34
CA ILE A 213 8.79 1.89 -4.34
C ILE A 213 7.68 2.72 -5.01
N LEU A 214 7.98 3.43 -6.09
CA LEU A 214 6.98 4.22 -6.83
C LEU A 214 5.80 3.36 -7.30
N ASP A 215 6.08 2.16 -7.80
CA ASP A 215 5.05 1.26 -8.29
C ASP A 215 4.28 0.50 -7.19
N ARG A 216 4.58 0.74 -5.90
CA ARG A 216 4.09 -0.10 -4.78
C ARG A 216 3.48 0.72 -3.65
N TYR A 217 2.19 0.53 -3.47
CA TYR A 217 1.40 1.12 -2.37
C TYR A 217 1.41 0.29 -1.08
N VAL A 218 2.23 -0.76 -1.01
CA VAL A 218 2.23 -1.70 0.12
C VAL A 218 3.63 -2.09 0.56
N MET A 219 3.79 -2.45 1.84
CA MET A 219 5.06 -2.77 2.47
C MET A 219 4.92 -3.86 3.55
N VAL A 220 6.04 -4.49 3.85
CA VAL A 220 6.18 -5.63 4.77
C VAL A 220 6.47 -5.16 6.20
N ASN A 221 6.00 -5.88 7.21
CA ASN A 221 6.33 -5.63 8.62
C ASN A 221 7.45 -6.57 9.14
N PRO A 222 8.36 -6.08 10.00
CA PRO A 222 8.53 -4.68 10.43
C PRO A 222 9.16 -3.80 9.33
N ILE A 223 8.48 -2.71 8.94
CA ILE A 223 8.86 -1.86 7.79
C ILE A 223 10.29 -1.34 7.89
N ASN A 224 10.66 -0.79 9.06
CA ASN A 224 11.99 -0.22 9.28
C ASN A 224 13.10 -1.24 8.98
N ASN A 225 12.99 -2.44 9.54
CA ASN A 225 14.01 -3.48 9.44
C ASN A 225 14.10 -3.99 8.01
N TYR A 226 12.95 -4.30 7.42
CA TYR A 226 12.87 -4.80 6.06
C TYR A 226 13.50 -3.81 5.06
N LEU A 227 13.11 -2.53 5.11
CA LEU A 227 13.65 -1.52 4.21
C LEU A 227 15.12 -1.19 4.50
N THR A 228 15.56 -1.23 5.77
CA THR A 228 16.98 -1.07 6.11
C THR A 228 17.82 -2.17 5.47
N GLU A 229 17.37 -3.43 5.56
CA GLU A 229 18.08 -4.55 4.94
C GLU A 229 18.08 -4.46 3.41
N VAL A 230 16.97 -4.02 2.79
CA VAL A 230 16.91 -3.79 1.34
C VAL A 230 17.89 -2.68 0.92
N ILE A 231 17.89 -1.54 1.62
CA ILE A 231 18.80 -0.41 1.35
C ILE A 231 20.26 -0.85 1.45
N ASN A 232 20.60 -1.62 2.50
CA ASN A 232 21.95 -2.12 2.68
C ASN A 232 22.35 -3.15 1.61
N ALA A 233 21.45 -4.07 1.25
CA ALA A 233 21.71 -5.08 0.23
C ALA A 233 21.88 -4.48 -1.17
N LEU A 234 21.14 -3.40 -1.45
CA LEU A 234 21.26 -2.65 -2.71
C LEU A 234 22.37 -1.60 -2.69
N GLU A 235 23.05 -1.42 -1.56
CA GLU A 235 24.10 -0.41 -1.37
C GLU A 235 23.61 1.01 -1.75
N CYS A 236 22.36 1.36 -1.41
CA CYS A 236 21.80 2.67 -1.76
C CYS A 236 22.48 3.80 -0.98
N GLU A 237 22.77 4.91 -1.65
CA GLU A 237 23.46 6.07 -1.06
C GLU A 237 22.50 7.23 -0.74
N ASN A 238 21.44 7.39 -1.53
CA ASN A 238 20.52 8.52 -1.49
C ASN A 238 19.15 8.15 -0.94
N VAL A 239 19.09 7.07 -0.17
CA VAL A 239 17.88 6.57 0.47
C VAL A 239 18.11 6.37 1.95
N SER A 240 17.15 6.78 2.76
CA SER A 240 17.15 6.50 4.20
C SER A 240 15.78 6.04 4.66
N VAL A 241 15.77 5.25 5.74
CA VAL A 241 14.55 4.82 6.40
C VAL A 241 14.55 5.28 7.85
N HIS A 242 13.39 5.74 8.30
CA HIS A 242 13.14 6.05 9.70
C HIS A 242 11.73 5.58 10.06
N GLU A 243 11.65 4.61 10.97
CA GLU A 243 10.40 3.98 11.39
C GLU A 243 9.63 3.37 10.20
N ASN A 244 8.51 3.96 9.82
CA ASN A 244 7.65 3.53 8.73
C ASN A 244 7.77 4.40 7.47
N LYS A 245 8.78 5.29 7.44
CA LYS A 245 9.00 6.25 6.35
C LYS A 245 10.31 5.99 5.64
N ILE A 246 10.24 5.86 4.32
CA ILE A 246 11.41 5.85 3.43
C ILE A 246 11.52 7.21 2.73
N THR A 247 12.74 7.75 2.69
CA THR A 247 13.05 9.08 2.18
C THR A 247 14.12 8.96 1.11
N PHE A 248 13.80 9.43 -0.10
CA PHE A 248 14.71 9.51 -1.23
C PHE A 248 15.18 10.95 -1.41
N MET A 249 16.47 11.13 -1.64
CA MET A 249 17.03 12.33 -2.24
C MET A 249 17.24 12.07 -3.72
N ARG A 250 16.62 12.88 -4.58
CA ARG A 250 16.68 12.72 -6.04
C ARG A 250 17.08 14.03 -6.68
N PHE A 251 17.51 13.95 -7.95
CA PHE A 251 17.89 15.11 -8.74
C PHE A 251 17.05 15.13 -10.02
N GLY A 252 16.36 16.25 -10.23
CA GLY A 252 15.64 16.57 -11.45
C GLY A 252 16.30 17.78 -12.12
N GLU A 253 15.53 18.86 -12.32
CA GLU A 253 16.12 20.18 -12.60
C GLU A 253 16.96 20.67 -11.41
N LYS A 254 16.50 20.35 -10.19
CA LYS A 254 17.19 20.60 -8.92
C LYS A 254 17.06 19.37 -8.02
N ALA A 255 17.80 19.34 -6.93
CA ALA A 255 17.64 18.31 -5.92
C ALA A 255 16.31 18.48 -5.16
N TYR A 256 15.65 17.35 -4.90
CA TYR A 256 14.38 17.26 -4.20
C TYR A 256 14.32 16.02 -3.32
N ILE A 257 13.40 16.05 -2.35
CA ILE A 257 13.17 14.98 -1.39
C ILE A 257 11.80 14.39 -1.65
N MET A 258 11.73 13.06 -1.68
CA MET A 258 10.46 12.34 -1.72
C MET A 258 10.35 11.37 -0.55
N GLU A 259 9.26 11.47 0.19
CA GLU A 259 8.98 10.67 1.37
C GLU A 259 7.75 9.79 1.11
N PHE A 260 7.88 8.49 1.37
CA PHE A 260 6.76 7.55 1.41
C PHE A 260 6.62 7.05 2.85
N THR A 261 5.45 7.27 3.44
CA THR A 261 5.15 6.80 4.80
C THR A 261 4.08 5.72 4.71
N TYR A 262 4.30 4.60 5.38
CA TYR A 262 3.37 3.46 5.41
C TYR A 262 2.68 3.35 6.77
N ASN A 263 1.40 3.01 6.82
CA ASN A 263 0.71 2.79 8.09
C ASN A 263 1.05 1.41 8.69
N SER A 264 0.52 1.14 9.89
CA SER A 264 0.76 -0.13 10.62
C SER A 264 0.26 -1.39 9.90
N ARG A 265 -0.63 -1.25 8.90
CA ARG A 265 -1.09 -2.32 8.02
C ARG A 265 -0.26 -2.45 6.76
N GLY A 266 0.90 -1.79 6.70
CA GLY A 266 1.78 -1.81 5.54
C GLY A 266 1.17 -1.20 4.29
N SER A 267 0.07 -0.42 4.38
CA SER A 267 -0.44 0.33 3.23
C SER A 267 0.17 1.72 3.22
N LEU A 268 0.39 2.29 2.04
CA LEU A 268 0.86 3.66 1.90
C LEU A 268 -0.11 4.61 2.62
N ASP A 269 0.45 5.52 3.39
CA ASP A 269 -0.31 6.52 4.14
C ASP A 269 -0.12 7.91 3.53
N ASN A 270 1.11 8.28 3.24
CA ASN A 270 1.45 9.62 2.76
C ASN A 270 2.54 9.52 1.71
N VAL A 271 2.40 10.34 0.67
CA VAL A 271 3.51 10.69 -0.23
C VAL A 271 3.72 12.17 -0.12
N ILE A 272 4.96 12.58 0.14
CA ILE A 272 5.34 13.98 0.26
C ILE A 272 6.53 14.25 -0.63
N VAL A 273 6.44 15.30 -1.44
CA VAL A 273 7.53 15.79 -2.29
C VAL A 273 7.89 17.19 -1.84
N LYS A 274 9.18 17.45 -1.68
CA LYS A 274 9.71 18.73 -1.21
C LYS A 274 10.94 19.13 -2.01
N ASN A 275 11.21 20.43 -2.10
CA ASN A 275 12.51 20.89 -2.57
C ASN A 275 13.59 20.71 -1.48
N ASN A 276 14.85 21.03 -1.81
CA ASN A 276 15.95 20.99 -0.85
C ASN A 276 15.81 21.92 0.36
N ASP A 277 15.02 22.99 0.25
CA ASP A 277 14.70 23.90 1.37
C ASP A 277 13.56 23.37 2.25
N ASN A 278 13.10 22.13 2.01
CA ASN A 278 12.00 21.47 2.70
C ASN A 278 10.63 22.16 2.47
N ASN A 279 10.52 22.99 1.42
CA ASN A 279 9.23 23.54 0.97
C ASN A 279 8.44 22.44 0.27
N LEU A 280 7.15 22.34 0.61
CA LEU A 280 6.25 21.35 0.06
C LEU A 280 5.96 21.65 -1.42
N ILE A 281 6.06 20.63 -2.27
CA ILE A 281 5.71 20.69 -3.70
C ILE A 281 4.45 19.88 -3.96
N TYR A 282 4.35 18.67 -3.39
CA TYR A 282 3.25 17.76 -3.66
C TYR A 282 2.93 16.89 -2.45
N LYS A 283 1.64 16.58 -2.25
CA LYS A 283 1.21 15.73 -1.14
C LYS A 283 -0.02 14.89 -1.50
N ILE A 284 0.15 13.58 -1.35
CA ILE A 284 -0.95 12.62 -1.26
C ILE A 284 -1.12 12.21 0.21
N THR A 285 -2.36 12.13 0.67
CA THR A 285 -2.70 11.50 1.94
C THR A 285 -3.69 10.38 1.73
N SER A 286 -3.68 9.41 2.65
CA SER A 286 -4.59 8.30 2.62
C SER A 286 -5.68 8.43 3.69
N SER A 287 -6.80 7.74 3.48
CA SER A 287 -7.83 7.52 4.48
C SER A 287 -8.41 6.11 4.35
N ASN A 288 -8.71 5.48 5.48
CA ASN A 288 -9.20 4.11 5.52
C ASN A 288 -10.70 4.08 5.84
N LEU A 289 -11.48 3.43 4.98
CA LEU A 289 -12.94 3.36 5.13
C LEU A 289 -13.40 2.59 6.38
N LYS A 290 -12.60 1.64 6.92
CA LYS A 290 -12.97 0.92 8.16
C LYS A 290 -13.13 1.87 9.34
N PHE A 291 -12.25 2.88 9.45
CA PHE A 291 -12.34 3.87 10.53
C PHE A 291 -13.64 4.69 10.45
N VAL A 292 -14.07 5.06 9.24
CA VAL A 292 -15.34 5.77 9.03
C VAL A 292 -16.52 4.91 9.50
N VAL A 293 -16.54 3.63 9.17
CA VAL A 293 -17.58 2.70 9.62
C VAL A 293 -17.59 2.56 11.15
N TYR A 294 -16.42 2.43 11.80
CA TYR A 294 -16.34 2.36 13.26
C TYR A 294 -16.81 3.64 13.95
N ILE A 295 -16.52 4.81 13.38
CA ILE A 295 -17.02 6.10 13.87
C ILE A 295 -18.56 6.12 13.78
N ILE A 296 -19.14 5.72 12.65
CA ILE A 296 -20.60 5.67 12.46
C ILE A 296 -21.24 4.72 13.48
N ILE A 297 -20.66 3.53 13.71
CA ILE A 297 -21.14 2.57 14.71
C ILE A 297 -21.04 3.18 16.12
N GLY A 298 -19.93 3.82 16.45
CA GLY A 298 -19.71 4.46 17.76
C GLY A 298 -20.71 5.58 18.04
N VAL A 299 -20.95 6.47 17.08
CA VAL A 299 -21.95 7.54 17.17
C VAL A 299 -23.36 6.96 17.33
N SER A 300 -23.69 5.93 16.54
CA SER A 300 -24.98 5.25 16.60
C SER A 300 -25.23 4.60 17.97
N LEU A 301 -24.22 3.89 18.51
CA LEU A 301 -24.29 3.29 19.84
C LEU A 301 -24.41 4.35 20.95
N GLY A 302 -23.66 5.44 20.84
CA GLY A 302 -23.75 6.58 21.76
C GLY A 302 -25.15 7.18 21.80
N ALA A 303 -25.78 7.38 20.64
CA ALA A 303 -27.15 7.86 20.54
C ALA A 303 -28.17 6.90 21.18
N VAL A 304 -28.05 5.59 20.94
CA VAL A 304 -28.92 4.57 21.55
C VAL A 304 -28.77 4.56 23.08
N LEU A 305 -27.55 4.59 23.60
CA LEU A 305 -27.29 4.64 25.05
C LEU A 305 -27.82 5.94 25.67
N GLY A 306 -27.67 7.07 24.98
CA GLY A 306 -28.23 8.36 25.37
C GLY A 306 -29.75 8.33 25.49
N LEU A 307 -30.45 7.75 24.49
CA LEU A 307 -31.90 7.57 24.51
C LEU A 307 -32.36 6.66 25.65
N ILE A 308 -31.66 5.54 25.89
CA ILE A 308 -31.95 4.64 27.02
C ILE A 308 -31.77 5.38 28.35
N GLY A 309 -30.65 6.08 28.53
CA GLY A 309 -30.36 6.87 29.72
C GLY A 309 -31.42 7.95 29.98
N PHE A 310 -31.80 8.68 28.94
CA PHE A 310 -32.87 9.69 28.99
C PHE A 310 -34.22 9.08 29.37
N SER A 311 -34.57 7.92 28.80
CA SER A 311 -35.80 7.20 29.12
C SER A 311 -35.84 6.76 30.60
N PHE A 312 -34.72 6.22 31.12
CA PHE A 312 -34.59 5.89 32.54
C PHE A 312 -34.67 7.12 33.44
N TYR A 313 -34.01 8.22 33.07
CA TYR A 313 -34.08 9.49 33.80
C TYR A 313 -35.52 10.02 33.85
N ARG A 314 -36.21 10.08 32.70
CA ARG A 314 -37.60 10.52 32.59
C ARG A 314 -38.53 9.64 33.45
N LYS A 315 -38.37 8.31 33.38
CA LYS A 315 -39.16 7.37 34.20
C LYS A 315 -38.92 7.56 35.70
N ARG A 316 -37.66 7.76 36.12
CA ARG A 316 -37.30 8.01 37.52
C ARG A 316 -37.86 9.34 38.03
N LYS A 317 -37.77 10.41 37.22
CA LYS A 317 -38.36 11.72 37.53
C LYS A 317 -39.89 11.64 37.67
N LEU A 318 -40.57 10.96 36.75
CA LEU A 318 -42.03 10.78 36.79
C LEU A 318 -42.46 9.98 38.03
N THR A 319 -41.73 8.92 38.37
CA THR A 319 -41.99 8.09 39.57
C THR A 319 -41.74 8.89 40.86
N SER A 320 -40.73 9.77 40.87
CA SER A 320 -40.46 10.67 41.99
C SER A 320 -41.58 11.70 42.18
N LEU A 321 -42.08 12.30 41.10
CA LEU A 321 -43.19 13.26 41.13
C LEU A 321 -44.51 12.61 41.58
N LEU A 322 -44.79 11.38 41.13
CA LEU A 322 -45.97 10.63 41.59
C LEU A 322 -45.88 10.29 43.08
N LYS A 323 -44.69 9.95 43.59
CA LYS A 323 -44.48 9.69 45.02
C LYS A 323 -44.56 10.94 45.90
N SER A 324 -44.18 12.11 45.40
CA SER A 324 -44.33 13.36 46.16
C SER A 324 -45.78 13.81 46.25
N ASN A 325 -46.57 13.63 45.19
CA ASN A 325 -48.00 13.99 45.20
C ASN A 325 -48.85 13.07 46.09
N LEU A 326 -48.48 11.79 46.21
CA LEU A 326 -49.13 10.85 47.14
C LEU A 326 -48.78 11.06 48.62
N LYS A 327 -47.80 11.92 48.94
CA LYS A 327 -47.44 12.29 50.32
C LYS A 327 -48.17 13.54 50.82
N ASN A 328 -48.80 14.28 49.92
CA ASN A 328 -49.51 15.54 50.22
C ASN A 328 -51.05 15.38 50.17
N VAL A 329 -51.53 14.12 50.14
CA VAL A 329 -52.90 13.71 50.40
C VAL A 329 -52.85 12.87 51.67
#